data_AF-A0A168EKE3-F1
#
_entry.id   AF-A0A168EKE3-F1
#
_cell.length_a   1.000
_cell.length_b   1.000
_cell.length_c   1.000
_cell.angle_alpha   90.00
_cell.angle_beta   90.00
_cell.angle_gamma   90.00
#
_symmetry.space_group_name_H-M   'P 1'
#
loop_
_entity.id
_entity.type
_entity.pdbx_description
1 polymer ?
#
loop_
_entity_poly.entity_id
_entity_poly.type
_entity_poly.pdbx_seq_one_letter_code
_entity_poly.pdbx_strand_id
1 'polypeptide(L)'
;MTSPESRTAVVQHLRSGGTVVVPHLEREDGTPQVRVFDAAPGSAKPYELHLFTSPQALEAHLGDDPGRAYSLRRRDSLAPFLRRHGAVLARVVVDPAGPDPMELDVADVLAALEVADDSTDPTRLRDDSGAGISIEGLHAMASVDSPGGSRGIGIELNLPDHWTLVELTDPVVRDQQIRALVTRQGASLGDRGAGLRRDLRERLTVVAEQAAAAGGQVMAYLTLPGKDAALALHLTLYWHDLGPQTGDRTHLDRIDDRLRPRLGPDDALTRTLTLSGPFLRHVRTGRGGAEAGGAEAGGADLPMLLVDYWAAAPGGQAVARLAFSTPHTEIRDAILGLTDRVLFATEWLMSAPDPEAESVADDVP
;
A
#
# COMPACT_ATOMS: atom_id res chain seq x y z
N MET A 1 21.24 8.64 -28.47
CA MET A 1 22.43 8.09 -27.79
C MET A 1 22.60 8.91 -26.53
N THR A 2 22.02 8.43 -25.44
CA THR A 2 22.04 9.04 -24.10
C THR A 2 23.49 9.17 -23.62
N SER A 3 23.86 10.30 -23.01
CA SER A 3 25.21 10.47 -22.46
C SER A 3 25.41 9.51 -21.26
N PRO A 4 26.56 8.80 -21.15
CA PRO A 4 26.86 7.97 -19.99
C PRO A 4 26.85 8.74 -18.65
N GLU A 5 27.00 10.06 -18.68
CA GLU A 5 26.87 10.93 -17.51
C GLU A 5 25.41 11.08 -17.04
N SER A 6 24.45 11.26 -17.97
CA SER A 6 23.01 11.32 -17.67
C SER A 6 22.51 10.00 -17.08
N ARG A 7 22.95 8.87 -17.66
CA ARG A 7 22.60 7.52 -17.16
C ARG A 7 23.08 7.32 -15.72
N THR A 8 24.28 7.81 -15.43
CA THR A 8 24.88 7.74 -14.09
C THR A 8 24.11 8.63 -13.10
N ALA A 9 23.72 9.83 -13.50
CA ALA A 9 23.00 10.78 -12.63
C ALA A 9 21.61 10.28 -12.19
N VAL A 10 20.82 9.68 -13.10
CA VAL A 10 19.50 9.13 -12.74
C VAL A 10 19.61 7.84 -11.93
N VAL A 11 20.58 6.97 -12.24
CA VAL A 11 20.88 5.82 -11.39
C VAL A 11 21.34 6.27 -10.00
N GLN A 12 22.12 7.36 -9.92
CA GLN A 12 22.51 7.99 -8.66
C GLN A 12 21.30 8.61 -7.94
N HIS A 13 20.35 9.20 -8.67
CA HIS A 13 19.11 9.75 -8.14
C HIS A 13 18.24 8.64 -7.52
N LEU A 14 18.02 7.55 -8.24
CA LEU A 14 17.33 6.36 -7.72
C LEU A 14 18.06 5.75 -6.51
N ARG A 15 19.40 5.70 -6.54
CA ARG A 15 20.23 5.20 -5.43
C ARG A 15 20.18 6.09 -4.19
N SER A 16 20.09 7.40 -4.37
CA SER A 16 20.07 8.38 -3.28
C SER A 16 18.69 8.57 -2.64
N GLY A 17 17.71 7.74 -3.02
CA GLY A 17 16.35 7.82 -2.49
C GLY A 17 15.45 8.84 -3.21
N GLY A 18 15.83 9.23 -4.43
CA GLY A 18 15.03 10.07 -5.30
C GLY A 18 13.65 9.47 -5.57
N THR A 19 12.63 10.33 -5.68
CA THR A 19 11.25 9.94 -5.95
C THR A 19 11.03 9.94 -7.47
N VAL A 20 10.31 8.94 -7.98
CA VAL A 20 9.83 8.89 -9.36
C VAL A 20 8.32 8.90 -9.39
N VAL A 21 7.76 9.53 -10.40
CA VAL A 21 6.34 9.49 -10.70
C VAL A 21 6.04 8.22 -11.49
N VAL A 22 5.03 7.48 -11.03
CA VAL A 22 4.55 6.25 -11.64
C VAL A 22 3.10 6.44 -12.05
N PRO A 23 2.76 6.37 -13.35
CA PRO A 23 1.39 6.54 -13.81
C PRO A 23 0.50 5.38 -13.39
N HIS A 24 -0.79 5.67 -13.22
CA HIS A 24 -1.83 4.70 -12.93
C HIS A 24 -2.97 4.79 -13.94
N LEU A 25 -3.60 3.65 -14.18
CA LEU A 25 -4.91 3.56 -14.83
C LEU A 25 -5.95 3.28 -13.76
N GLU A 26 -7.12 3.89 -13.92
CA GLU A 26 -8.31 3.49 -13.19
C GLU A 26 -8.84 2.20 -13.82
N ARG A 27 -8.95 1.14 -13.01
CA ARG A 27 -9.64 -0.09 -13.42
C ARG A 27 -11.15 0.15 -13.48
N GLU A 28 -11.86 -0.77 -14.15
CA GLU A 28 -13.34 -0.74 -14.20
C GLU A 28 -14.00 -0.78 -12.82
N ASP A 29 -13.30 -1.25 -11.79
CA ASP A 29 -13.74 -1.28 -10.39
C ASP A 29 -13.37 -0.02 -9.59
N GLY A 30 -12.80 1.00 -10.23
CA GLY A 30 -12.36 2.25 -9.62
C GLY A 30 -11.01 2.16 -8.89
N THR A 31 -10.33 1.00 -8.91
CA THR A 31 -9.03 0.85 -8.25
C THR A 31 -7.87 1.30 -9.15
N PRO A 32 -6.89 2.06 -8.63
CA PRO A 32 -5.74 2.48 -9.40
C PRO A 32 -4.74 1.32 -9.59
N GLN A 33 -4.38 1.02 -10.84
CA GLN A 33 -3.37 0.04 -11.22
C GLN A 33 -2.18 0.74 -11.86
N VAL A 34 -0.94 0.34 -11.53
CA VAL A 34 0.26 0.88 -12.21
C VAL A 34 0.13 0.66 -13.72
N ARG A 35 0.26 1.76 -14.46
CA ARG A 35 0.20 1.76 -15.92
C ARG A 35 1.52 1.25 -16.48
N VAL A 36 1.41 0.28 -17.38
CA VAL A 36 2.51 -0.19 -18.24
C VAL A 36 2.18 0.15 -19.69
N PHE A 37 3.21 0.23 -20.52
CA PHE A 37 3.11 0.63 -21.92
C PHE A 37 3.52 -0.52 -22.82
N ASP A 38 3.02 -0.57 -24.04
CA ASP A 38 3.43 -1.60 -25.00
C ASP A 38 4.90 -1.41 -25.36
N ALA A 39 5.66 -2.50 -25.29
CA ALA A 39 7.05 -2.51 -25.71
C ALA A 39 7.16 -2.34 -27.22
N ALA A 40 8.28 -1.77 -27.68
CA ALA A 40 8.53 -1.63 -29.11
C ALA A 40 8.43 -2.98 -29.85
N PRO A 41 7.88 -3.02 -31.09
CA PRO A 41 7.75 -4.25 -31.86
C PRO A 41 9.07 -5.03 -31.95
N GLY A 42 9.04 -6.32 -31.60
CA GLY A 42 10.23 -7.18 -31.56
C GLY A 42 10.95 -7.24 -30.20
N SER A 43 10.42 -6.56 -29.18
CA SER A 43 10.92 -6.70 -27.80
C SER A 43 10.70 -8.11 -27.24
N ALA A 44 11.62 -8.56 -26.37
CA ALA A 44 11.57 -9.90 -25.78
C ALA A 44 10.37 -10.12 -24.85
N LYS A 45 9.76 -9.04 -24.36
CA LYS A 45 8.62 -9.03 -23.46
C LYS A 45 7.62 -7.96 -23.92
N PRO A 46 6.33 -8.13 -23.60
CA PRO A 46 5.27 -7.31 -24.19
C PRO A 46 5.17 -5.89 -23.64
N TYR A 47 5.68 -5.61 -22.44
CA TYR A 47 5.43 -4.34 -21.75
C TYR A 47 6.70 -3.61 -21.33
N GLU A 48 6.61 -2.30 -21.17
CA GLU A 48 7.62 -1.42 -20.60
C GLU A 48 7.02 -0.64 -19.43
N LEU A 49 7.83 -0.37 -18.41
CA LEU A 49 7.45 0.50 -17.31
C LEU A 49 8.01 1.90 -17.57
N HIS A 50 7.15 2.90 -17.70
CA HIS A 50 7.60 4.28 -17.80
C HIS A 50 7.59 4.94 -16.41
N LEU A 51 8.72 5.52 -16.04
CA LEU A 51 8.91 6.32 -14.83
C LEU A 51 9.18 7.76 -15.24
N PHE A 52 8.79 8.70 -14.40
CA PHE A 52 9.00 10.11 -14.70
C PHE A 52 9.71 10.79 -13.53
N THR A 53 10.62 11.71 -13.84
CA THR A 53 11.30 12.49 -12.81
C THR A 53 10.41 13.57 -12.21
N SER A 54 9.28 13.88 -12.85
CA SER A 54 8.31 14.88 -12.38
C SER A 54 6.91 14.64 -12.96
N PRO A 55 5.85 15.17 -12.31
CA PRO A 55 4.50 15.13 -12.87
C PRO A 55 4.40 15.87 -14.21
N GLN A 56 5.18 16.95 -14.40
CA GLN A 56 5.22 17.69 -15.66
C GLN A 56 5.76 16.83 -16.82
N ALA A 57 6.78 16.00 -16.55
CA ALA A 57 7.29 15.05 -17.54
C ALA A 57 6.26 13.96 -17.87
N LEU A 58 5.47 13.52 -16.89
CA LEU A 58 4.34 12.62 -17.10
C LEU A 58 3.26 13.28 -17.97
N GLU A 59 2.84 14.48 -17.65
CA GLU A 59 1.81 15.22 -18.41
C GLU A 59 2.24 15.44 -19.86
N ALA A 60 3.50 15.83 -20.09
CA ALA A 60 4.05 15.99 -21.43
C ALA A 60 4.04 14.68 -22.23
N HIS A 61 4.20 13.52 -21.57
CA HIS A 61 4.14 12.21 -22.20
C HIS A 61 2.70 11.74 -22.47
N LEU A 62 1.79 11.95 -21.52
CA LEU A 62 0.40 11.51 -21.62
C LEU A 62 -0.44 12.39 -22.55
N GLY A 63 -0.12 13.68 -22.68
CA GLY A 63 -0.92 14.62 -23.46
C GLY A 63 -2.38 14.63 -22.98
N ASP A 64 -3.32 14.43 -23.89
CA ASP A 64 -4.78 14.42 -23.60
C ASP A 64 -5.31 13.08 -23.09
N ASP A 65 -4.43 12.14 -22.72
CA ASP A 65 -4.86 10.85 -22.17
C ASP A 65 -5.58 11.04 -20.82
N PRO A 66 -6.77 10.44 -20.63
CA PRO A 66 -7.58 10.60 -19.42
C PRO A 66 -6.98 9.88 -18.19
N GLY A 67 -6.06 8.94 -18.37
CA GLY A 67 -5.39 8.19 -17.28
C GLY A 67 -4.25 8.97 -16.63
N ARG A 68 -4.55 10.15 -16.05
CA ARG A 68 -3.58 11.06 -15.42
C ARG A 68 -3.32 10.80 -13.94
N ALA A 69 -3.94 9.77 -13.36
CA ALA A 69 -3.64 9.36 -12.00
C ALA A 69 -2.17 8.92 -11.90
N TYR A 70 -1.50 9.24 -10.80
CA TYR A 70 -0.14 8.81 -10.57
C TYR A 70 0.13 8.58 -9.08
N SER A 71 1.17 7.79 -8.81
CA SER A 71 1.79 7.69 -7.49
C SER A 71 3.20 8.22 -7.54
N LEU A 72 3.69 8.61 -6.39
CA LEU A 72 5.06 9.04 -6.19
C LEU A 72 5.76 7.90 -5.47
N ARG A 73 6.69 7.23 -6.17
CA ARG A 73 7.39 6.07 -5.64
C ARG A 73 8.83 6.41 -5.35
N ARG A 74 9.27 6.03 -4.15
CA ARG A 74 10.69 6.00 -3.82
C ARG A 74 11.27 4.64 -4.19
N ARG A 75 12.58 4.52 -3.96
CA ARG A 75 13.31 3.27 -4.09
C ARG A 75 12.59 2.08 -3.43
N ASP A 76 12.04 2.31 -2.24
CA ASP A 76 11.50 1.25 -1.39
C ASP A 76 10.14 0.73 -1.85
N SER A 77 9.34 1.53 -2.57
CA SER A 77 8.07 1.11 -3.18
C SER A 77 8.21 0.63 -4.62
N LEU A 78 9.28 1.02 -5.33
CA LEU A 78 9.53 0.59 -6.70
C LEU A 78 10.17 -0.82 -6.81
N ALA A 79 11.09 -1.17 -5.90
CA ALA A 79 11.78 -2.46 -5.96
C ALA A 79 10.83 -3.68 -5.80
N PRO A 80 9.89 -3.72 -4.83
CA PRO A 80 8.93 -4.83 -4.71
C PRO A 80 8.04 -4.99 -5.95
N PHE A 81 7.60 -3.88 -6.55
CA PHE A 81 6.83 -3.89 -7.80
C PHE A 81 7.65 -4.52 -8.93
N LEU A 82 8.89 -4.08 -9.12
CA LEU A 82 9.78 -4.60 -10.16
C LEU A 82 10.14 -6.08 -9.94
N ARG A 83 10.28 -6.55 -8.69
CA ARG A 83 10.48 -7.99 -8.42
C ARG A 83 9.25 -8.81 -8.80
N ARG A 84 8.05 -8.31 -8.48
CA ARG A 84 6.79 -9.02 -8.73
C ARG A 84 6.42 -9.05 -10.22
N HIS A 85 6.65 -7.95 -10.93
CA HIS A 85 6.17 -7.78 -12.31
C HIS A 85 7.29 -7.73 -13.36
N GLY A 86 8.57 -7.70 -12.96
CA GLY A 86 9.71 -7.60 -13.86
C GLY A 86 9.83 -8.72 -14.89
N ALA A 87 9.22 -9.88 -14.64
CA ALA A 87 9.16 -11.00 -15.59
C ALA A 87 8.44 -10.62 -16.89
N VAL A 88 7.45 -9.72 -16.85
CA VAL A 88 6.68 -9.27 -18.03
C VAL A 88 7.16 -7.94 -18.61
N LEU A 89 8.10 -7.27 -17.95
CA LEU A 89 8.67 -5.99 -18.38
C LEU A 89 9.94 -6.17 -19.20
N ALA A 90 9.94 -5.67 -20.43
CA ALA A 90 11.09 -5.62 -21.34
C ALA A 90 12.19 -4.71 -20.76
N ARG A 91 11.82 -3.50 -20.36
CA ARG A 91 12.72 -2.50 -19.77
C ARG A 91 11.96 -1.50 -18.91
N VAL A 92 12.71 -0.65 -18.22
CA VAL A 92 12.22 0.56 -17.54
C VAL A 92 12.70 1.76 -18.34
N VAL A 93 11.78 2.65 -18.71
CA VAL A 93 12.07 3.88 -19.45
C VAL A 93 11.83 5.08 -18.54
N VAL A 94 12.84 5.93 -18.33
CA VAL A 94 12.70 7.15 -17.54
C VAL A 94 12.58 8.35 -18.49
N ASP A 95 11.57 9.20 -18.26
CA ASP A 95 11.24 10.37 -19.06
C ASP A 95 11.20 10.10 -20.58
N PRO A 96 10.35 9.18 -21.05
CA PRO A 96 10.30 8.74 -22.46
C PRO A 96 10.04 9.87 -23.47
N ALA A 97 9.30 10.92 -23.09
CA ALA A 97 9.04 12.10 -23.92
C ALA A 97 10.01 13.27 -23.64
N GLY A 98 10.94 13.09 -22.70
CA GLY A 98 11.92 14.09 -22.32
C GLY A 98 13.02 14.28 -23.37
N PRO A 99 13.87 15.31 -23.18
CA PRO A 99 14.98 15.58 -24.11
C PRO A 99 16.07 14.50 -24.09
N ASP A 100 16.13 13.66 -23.05
CA ASP A 100 17.12 12.59 -22.89
C ASP A 100 16.46 11.33 -22.30
N PRO A 101 15.64 10.59 -23.09
CA PRO A 101 14.93 9.41 -22.60
C PRO A 101 15.93 8.31 -22.24
N MET A 102 15.71 7.69 -21.09
CA MET A 102 16.62 6.70 -20.55
C MET A 102 16.02 5.32 -20.51
N GLU A 103 16.64 4.37 -21.20
CA GLU A 103 16.24 2.98 -21.19
C GLU A 103 17.17 2.17 -20.29
N LEU A 104 16.59 1.45 -19.33
CA LEU A 104 17.30 0.66 -18.33
C LEU A 104 16.73 -0.76 -18.29
N ASP A 105 17.61 -1.76 -18.21
CA ASP A 105 17.18 -3.13 -17.95
C ASP A 105 16.59 -3.24 -16.53
N VAL A 106 15.55 -4.05 -16.38
CA VAL A 106 14.89 -4.25 -15.07
C VAL A 106 15.88 -4.73 -14.00
N ALA A 107 16.83 -5.58 -14.40
CA ALA A 107 17.87 -6.08 -13.51
C ALA A 107 18.84 -4.97 -13.06
N ASP A 108 19.20 -4.05 -13.96
CA ASP A 108 20.07 -2.91 -13.63
C ASP A 108 19.36 -1.94 -12.67
N VAL A 109 18.06 -1.71 -12.88
CA VAL A 109 17.25 -0.88 -11.97
C VAL A 109 17.16 -1.56 -10.61
N LEU A 110 16.82 -2.85 -10.54
CA LEU A 110 16.79 -3.58 -9.27
C LEU A 110 18.13 -3.55 -8.55
N ALA A 111 19.24 -3.78 -9.26
CA ALA A 111 20.57 -3.69 -8.68
C ALA A 111 20.87 -2.26 -8.16
N ALA A 112 20.46 -1.22 -8.87
CA ALA A 112 20.57 0.16 -8.40
C ALA A 112 19.72 0.42 -7.15
N LEU A 113 18.52 -0.15 -7.08
CA LEU A 113 17.62 -0.08 -5.92
C LEU A 113 18.03 -1.03 -4.79
N GLU A 114 19.05 -1.87 -4.95
CA GLU A 114 19.51 -2.81 -3.91
C GLU A 114 20.83 -2.37 -3.26
N VAL A 115 21.60 -1.47 -3.89
CA VAL A 115 22.96 -1.10 -3.46
C VAL A 115 23.05 -0.17 -2.24
N ALA A 116 21.98 0.15 -1.53
CA ALA A 116 22.11 0.79 -0.21
C ALA A 116 21.13 0.25 0.82
N ASP A 117 21.30 -0.97 1.30
CA ASP A 117 21.21 -1.24 2.74
C ASP A 117 21.83 -2.62 3.03
N ASP A 118 22.78 -2.70 3.94
CA ASP A 118 23.40 -3.95 4.40
C ASP A 118 22.47 -4.68 5.41
N SER A 119 21.16 -4.54 5.22
CA SER A 119 20.13 -5.02 6.14
C SER A 119 19.50 -6.29 5.57
N THR A 120 20.08 -7.42 5.97
CA THR A 120 19.40 -8.72 6.01
C THR A 120 18.20 -8.61 6.96
N ASP A 121 17.08 -8.08 6.49
CA ASP A 121 16.03 -7.61 7.39
C ASP A 121 14.87 -8.60 7.64
N PRO A 122 14.68 -9.08 8.89
CA PRO A 122 13.49 -9.79 9.33
C PRO A 122 12.39 -8.91 9.99
N THR A 123 12.36 -7.55 9.83
CA THR A 123 11.21 -6.58 9.92
C THR A 123 11.56 -5.08 10.18
N ARG A 124 12.83 -4.65 10.19
CA ARG A 124 13.36 -3.26 10.10
C ARG A 124 12.84 -2.44 8.89
N LEU A 125 11.56 -2.08 8.93
CA LEU A 125 10.88 -1.03 8.12
C LEU A 125 11.51 0.39 8.26
N ARG A 126 12.82 0.59 8.03
CA ARG A 126 13.60 1.81 8.37
C ARG A 126 13.87 2.71 7.16
N ASP A 127 13.88 4.04 7.31
CA ASP A 127 14.72 4.88 8.19
C ASP A 127 14.02 5.62 9.36
N ASP A 128 14.83 6.26 10.22
CA ASP A 128 14.37 7.11 11.34
C ASP A 128 13.73 8.45 10.86
N SER A 129 13.51 8.62 9.55
CA SER A 129 12.95 9.85 8.99
C SER A 129 11.43 9.93 9.10
N GLY A 130 10.74 8.79 9.28
CA GLY A 130 9.32 8.74 9.63
C GLY A 130 8.37 9.46 8.66
N ALA A 131 8.79 9.75 7.43
CA ALA A 131 8.05 10.63 6.52
C ALA A 131 7.62 9.89 5.26
N GLY A 132 6.49 9.19 5.35
CA GLY A 132 5.70 8.65 4.24
C GLY A 132 5.02 9.74 3.40
N ILE A 133 5.72 10.82 3.10
CA ILE A 133 5.35 11.72 2.00
C ILE A 133 6.59 12.21 1.25
N SER A 134 6.54 12.12 -0.07
CA SER A 134 7.44 12.80 -1.00
C SER A 134 7.22 14.31 -1.01
N ILE A 135 8.18 15.10 -1.51
CA ILE A 135 8.04 16.56 -1.65
C ILE A 135 6.87 16.91 -2.58
N GLU A 136 6.60 16.07 -3.57
CA GLU A 136 5.48 16.21 -4.48
C GLU A 136 4.15 15.77 -3.82
N GLY A 137 4.18 14.83 -2.87
CA GLY A 137 3.03 14.54 -2.02
C GLY A 137 2.76 15.68 -1.03
N LEU A 138 3.79 16.41 -0.60
CA LEU A 138 3.64 17.67 0.15
C LEU A 138 3.05 18.77 -0.74
N HIS A 139 3.39 18.82 -2.04
CA HIS A 139 2.79 19.74 -3.00
C HIS A 139 1.33 19.36 -3.33
N ALA A 140 1.02 18.08 -3.50
CA ALA A 140 -0.35 17.60 -3.67
C ALA A 140 -1.17 17.85 -2.40
N MET A 141 -0.58 17.71 -1.22
CA MET A 141 -1.19 18.14 0.04
C MET A 141 -1.34 19.64 0.16
N ALA A 142 -0.47 20.44 -0.46
CA ALA A 142 -0.60 21.88 -0.50
C ALA A 142 -1.77 22.34 -1.39
N SER A 143 -2.21 21.53 -2.35
CA SER A 143 -3.39 21.81 -3.17
C SER A 143 -4.69 21.25 -2.59
N VAL A 144 -4.65 20.38 -1.57
CA VAL A 144 -5.83 19.72 -0.95
C VAL A 144 -6.92 20.71 -0.54
N ASP A 145 -6.53 21.88 -0.01
CA ASP A 145 -7.46 22.90 0.49
C ASP A 145 -7.97 23.82 -0.64
N SER A 146 -7.46 23.69 -1.86
CA SER A 146 -7.92 24.43 -3.03
C SER A 146 -9.14 23.75 -3.68
N PRO A 147 -10.10 24.52 -4.23
CA PRO A 147 -11.14 23.97 -5.10
C PRO A 147 -10.50 23.20 -6.27
N GLY A 148 -10.86 21.92 -6.45
CA GLY A 148 -10.23 21.06 -7.46
C GLY A 148 -8.86 20.48 -7.07
N GLY A 149 -8.43 20.66 -5.82
CA GLY A 149 -7.18 20.12 -5.30
C GLY A 149 -7.00 18.61 -5.43
N SER A 150 -5.74 18.15 -5.36
CA SER A 150 -5.44 16.72 -5.33
C SER A 150 -6.06 16.06 -4.08
N ARG A 151 -6.65 14.87 -4.25
CA ARG A 151 -7.24 14.08 -3.14
C ARG A 151 -6.69 12.66 -3.11
N GLY A 152 -6.66 12.06 -1.91
CA GLY A 152 -6.30 10.66 -1.75
C GLY A 152 -7.41 9.75 -2.28
N ILE A 153 -7.10 8.95 -3.30
CA ILE A 153 -8.00 7.99 -3.95
C ILE A 153 -7.69 6.54 -3.58
N GLY A 154 -6.59 6.31 -2.88
CA GLY A 154 -6.20 4.99 -2.40
C GLY A 154 -4.99 5.07 -1.50
N ILE A 155 -4.59 3.92 -0.97
CA ILE A 155 -3.37 3.78 -0.17
C ILE A 155 -2.61 2.54 -0.62
N GLU A 156 -1.31 2.69 -0.84
CA GLU A 156 -0.43 1.59 -1.20
C GLU A 156 0.25 1.04 0.04
N LEU A 157 0.19 -0.29 0.19
CA LEU A 157 0.85 -1.01 1.26
C LEU A 157 2.25 -1.44 0.80
N ASN A 158 3.28 -0.72 1.24
CA ASN A 158 4.67 -1.08 0.99
C ASN A 158 5.14 -2.15 1.99
N LEU A 159 4.64 -3.37 1.81
CA LEU A 159 5.01 -4.50 2.66
C LEU A 159 6.26 -5.23 2.13
N PRO A 160 7.20 -5.63 3.01
CA PRO A 160 8.35 -6.43 2.61
C PRO A 160 7.98 -7.81 2.02
N ASP A 161 8.94 -8.44 1.34
CA ASP A 161 8.76 -9.72 0.60
C ASP A 161 8.33 -10.91 1.47
N HIS A 162 8.49 -10.82 2.79
CA HIS A 162 8.04 -11.84 3.74
C HIS A 162 6.52 -11.77 4.03
N TRP A 163 5.82 -10.77 3.50
CA TRP A 163 4.36 -10.69 3.51
C TRP A 163 3.77 -11.38 2.28
N THR A 164 2.74 -12.19 2.48
CA THR A 164 1.92 -12.70 1.39
C THR A 164 0.63 -11.91 1.28
N LEU A 165 0.43 -11.25 0.15
CA LEU A 165 -0.77 -10.48 -0.17
C LEU A 165 -1.83 -11.37 -0.83
N VAL A 166 -3.09 -11.10 -0.49
CA VAL A 166 -4.29 -11.69 -1.05
C VAL A 166 -5.24 -10.55 -1.43
N GLU A 167 -5.53 -10.41 -2.72
CA GLU A 167 -6.53 -9.50 -3.26
C GLU A 167 -7.93 -10.01 -2.90
N LEU A 168 -8.79 -9.13 -2.39
CA LEU A 168 -10.10 -9.52 -1.88
C LEU A 168 -11.25 -9.24 -2.84
N THR A 169 -11.03 -8.36 -3.82
CA THR A 169 -12.02 -7.87 -4.79
C THR A 169 -12.40 -8.92 -5.83
N ASP A 170 -11.42 -9.67 -6.35
CA ASP A 170 -11.65 -10.76 -7.31
C ASP A 170 -11.68 -12.13 -6.59
N PRO A 171 -12.84 -12.83 -6.55
CA PRO A 171 -12.97 -14.10 -5.85
C PRO A 171 -12.14 -15.24 -6.47
N VAL A 172 -11.88 -15.20 -7.77
CA VAL A 172 -11.07 -16.21 -8.48
C VAL A 172 -9.59 -16.01 -8.15
N VAL A 173 -9.11 -14.77 -8.22
CA VAL A 173 -7.72 -14.43 -7.85
C VAL A 173 -7.48 -14.73 -6.37
N ARG A 174 -8.45 -14.37 -5.50
CA ARG A 174 -8.41 -14.64 -4.06
C ARG A 174 -8.21 -16.12 -3.75
N ASP A 175 -9.01 -17.01 -4.33
CA ASP A 175 -8.90 -18.46 -4.11
C ASP A 175 -7.56 -19.01 -4.62
N GLN A 176 -7.08 -18.55 -5.78
CA GLN A 176 -5.76 -18.93 -6.31
C GLN A 176 -4.63 -18.52 -5.37
N GLN A 177 -4.65 -17.29 -4.85
CA GLN A 177 -3.64 -16.76 -3.95
C GLN A 177 -3.66 -17.46 -2.59
N ILE A 178 -4.84 -17.78 -2.04
CA ILE A 178 -4.96 -18.56 -0.80
C ILE A 178 -4.38 -19.97 -0.99
N ARG A 179 -4.67 -20.64 -2.12
CA ARG A 179 -4.09 -21.95 -2.42
C ARG A 179 -2.57 -21.89 -2.51
N ALA A 180 -2.03 -20.85 -3.14
CA ALA A 180 -0.59 -20.62 -3.25
C ALA A 180 0.06 -20.37 -1.87
N LEU A 181 -0.58 -19.57 -1.01
CA LEU A 181 -0.15 -19.31 0.37
C LEU A 181 -0.09 -20.60 1.20
N VAL A 182 -1.16 -21.39 1.20
CA VAL A 182 -1.24 -22.66 1.95
C VAL A 182 -0.20 -23.66 1.45
N THR A 183 0.02 -23.71 0.13
CA THR A 183 1.04 -24.59 -0.47
C THR A 183 2.43 -24.20 0.00
N ARG A 184 2.75 -22.90 0.01
CA ARG A 184 4.04 -22.36 0.45
C ARG A 184 4.29 -22.62 1.93
N GLN A 185 3.30 -22.33 2.78
CA GLN A 185 3.40 -22.57 4.24
C GLN A 185 3.45 -24.07 4.56
N GLY A 186 2.76 -24.90 3.80
CA GLY A 186 2.69 -26.34 4.01
C GLY A 186 3.77 -27.17 3.30
N ALA A 187 4.73 -26.54 2.63
CA ALA A 187 5.78 -27.22 1.86
C ALA A 187 6.69 -28.08 2.75
N SER A 188 6.92 -27.67 4.00
CA SER A 188 7.73 -28.40 4.98
C SER A 188 7.02 -29.57 5.65
N LEU A 189 5.69 -29.70 5.49
CA LEU A 189 4.86 -30.66 6.24
C LEU A 189 4.69 -32.03 5.56
N GLY A 190 5.15 -32.19 4.31
CA GLY A 190 5.01 -33.43 3.53
C GLY A 190 3.56 -33.92 3.38
N ASP A 191 3.37 -35.22 3.11
CA ASP A 191 2.04 -35.83 2.90
C ASP A 191 1.19 -35.87 4.17
N ARG A 192 1.83 -36.00 5.34
CA ARG A 192 1.16 -35.98 6.65
C ARG A 192 0.52 -34.63 6.98
N GLY A 193 0.94 -33.55 6.31
CA GLY A 193 0.36 -32.21 6.45
C GLY A 193 -0.91 -31.95 5.62
N ALA A 194 -1.43 -32.92 4.87
CA ALA A 194 -2.57 -32.71 3.97
C ALA A 194 -3.84 -32.22 4.68
N GLY A 195 -4.15 -32.79 5.85
CA GLY A 195 -5.28 -32.34 6.68
C GLY A 195 -5.10 -30.90 7.16
N LEU A 196 -3.93 -30.57 7.72
CA LEU A 196 -3.62 -29.22 8.19
C LEU A 196 -3.66 -28.18 7.07
N ARG A 197 -3.17 -28.51 5.87
CA ARG A 197 -3.29 -27.63 4.68
C ARG A 197 -4.76 -27.41 4.29
N ARG A 198 -5.59 -28.45 4.35
CA ARG A 198 -7.02 -28.34 4.06
C ARG A 198 -7.71 -27.43 5.05
N ASP A 199 -7.49 -27.64 6.35
CA ASP A 199 -8.11 -26.86 7.42
C ASP A 199 -7.66 -25.40 7.38
N LEU A 200 -6.37 -25.17 7.15
CA LEU A 200 -5.82 -23.82 6.98
C LEU A 200 -6.42 -23.13 5.76
N ARG A 201 -6.52 -23.82 4.61
CA ARG A 201 -7.16 -23.27 3.42
C ARG A 201 -8.60 -22.88 3.67
N GLU A 202 -9.38 -23.78 4.26
CA GLU A 202 -10.79 -23.53 4.58
C GLU A 202 -10.95 -22.30 5.49
N ARG A 203 -10.13 -22.19 6.54
CA ARG A 203 -10.14 -21.03 7.43
C ARG A 203 -9.75 -19.74 6.71
N LEU A 204 -8.65 -19.76 5.94
CA LEU A 204 -8.20 -18.57 5.21
C LEU A 204 -9.24 -18.12 4.17
N THR A 205 -9.92 -19.07 3.51
CA THR A 205 -11.03 -18.77 2.59
C THR A 205 -12.18 -18.08 3.31
N VAL A 206 -12.65 -18.62 4.44
CA VAL A 206 -13.72 -18.01 5.24
C VAL A 206 -13.34 -16.59 5.69
N VAL A 207 -12.12 -16.41 6.20
CA VAL A 207 -11.62 -15.10 6.65
C VAL A 207 -11.56 -14.11 5.49
N ALA A 208 -11.07 -14.55 4.32
CA ALA A 208 -10.98 -13.70 3.13
C ALA A 208 -12.37 -13.30 2.60
N GLU A 209 -13.33 -14.22 2.61
CA GLU A 209 -14.71 -13.97 2.20
C GLU A 209 -15.41 -12.98 3.13
N GLN A 210 -15.23 -13.13 4.44
CA GLN A 210 -15.77 -12.20 5.43
C GLN A 210 -15.13 -10.81 5.31
N ALA A 211 -13.82 -10.75 5.12
CA ALA A 211 -13.11 -9.50 4.89
C ALA A 211 -13.60 -8.79 3.62
N ALA A 212 -13.75 -9.53 2.51
CA ALA A 212 -14.29 -9.01 1.26
C ALA A 212 -15.74 -8.51 1.41
N ALA A 213 -16.60 -9.27 2.10
CA ALA A 213 -17.99 -8.88 2.37
C ALA A 213 -18.10 -7.61 3.24
N ALA A 214 -17.09 -7.35 4.07
CA ALA A 214 -16.97 -6.12 4.86
C ALA A 214 -16.30 -4.96 4.10
N GLY A 215 -16.05 -5.09 2.80
CA GLY A 215 -15.41 -4.07 1.96
C GLY A 215 -13.88 -4.03 2.04
N GLY A 216 -13.26 -5.13 2.48
CA GLY A 216 -11.82 -5.28 2.46
C GLY A 216 -11.29 -5.30 1.03
N GLN A 217 -10.25 -4.52 0.78
CA GLN A 217 -9.58 -4.41 -0.53
C GLN A 217 -8.46 -5.45 -0.66
N VAL A 218 -7.64 -5.52 0.38
CA VAL A 218 -6.42 -6.34 0.41
C VAL A 218 -6.27 -6.97 1.79
N MET A 219 -5.82 -8.22 1.82
CA MET A 219 -5.40 -8.90 3.03
C MET A 219 -3.93 -9.33 2.91
N ALA A 220 -3.16 -9.19 3.99
CA ALA A 220 -1.76 -9.56 4.03
C ALA A 220 -1.46 -10.46 5.23
N TYR A 221 -0.58 -11.43 5.01
CA TYR A 221 -0.14 -12.41 5.99
C TYR A 221 1.37 -12.32 6.18
N LEU A 222 1.79 -11.99 7.39
CA LEU A 222 3.16 -12.16 7.81
C LEU A 222 3.30 -13.55 8.43
N THR A 223 4.24 -14.34 7.91
CA THR A 223 4.64 -15.59 8.53
C THR A 223 6.15 -15.65 8.59
N LEU A 224 6.70 -15.35 9.76
CA LEU A 224 8.14 -15.46 9.99
C LEU A 224 8.43 -16.69 10.85
N PRO A 225 9.35 -17.57 10.44
CA PRO A 225 9.82 -18.65 11.29
C PRO A 225 10.60 -18.04 12.47
N GLY A 226 10.07 -18.16 13.69
CA GLY A 226 10.83 -17.87 14.91
C GLY A 226 11.51 -19.11 15.46
N LYS A 227 12.42 -18.92 16.42
CA LYS A 227 13.12 -20.03 17.10
C LYS A 227 12.17 -20.88 17.95
N ASP A 228 11.18 -20.24 18.58
CA ASP A 228 10.26 -20.88 19.53
C ASP A 228 8.81 -20.94 19.00
N ALA A 229 8.39 -19.99 18.17
CA ALA A 229 7.08 -19.98 17.52
C ALA A 229 7.11 -19.18 16.21
N ALA A 230 6.22 -19.50 15.26
CA ALA A 230 6.05 -18.71 14.05
C ALA A 230 5.26 -17.43 14.37
N LEU A 231 5.80 -16.27 14.01
CA LEU A 231 5.07 -15.01 14.09
C LEU A 231 3.96 -15.03 13.04
N ALA A 232 2.73 -14.81 13.48
CA ALA A 232 1.53 -14.78 12.64
C ALA A 232 0.85 -13.43 12.86
N LEU A 233 0.91 -12.57 11.84
CA LEU A 233 0.25 -11.27 11.86
C LEU A 233 -0.58 -11.13 10.58
N HIS A 234 -1.83 -10.78 10.77
CA HIS A 234 -2.79 -10.56 9.70
C HIS A 234 -3.04 -9.06 9.59
N LEU A 235 -3.17 -8.57 8.37
CA LEU A 235 -3.55 -7.20 8.04
C LEU A 235 -4.70 -7.25 7.02
N THR A 236 -5.73 -6.44 7.22
CA THR A 236 -6.75 -6.16 6.21
C THR A 236 -6.85 -4.65 6.00
N LEU A 237 -6.78 -4.23 4.75
CA LEU A 237 -7.01 -2.84 4.34
C LEU A 237 -8.46 -2.67 3.91
N TYR A 238 -9.13 -1.68 4.50
CA TYR A 238 -10.43 -1.20 4.09
C TYR A 238 -10.33 0.24 3.61
N TRP A 239 -11.03 0.54 2.52
CA TRP A 239 -11.20 1.90 2.02
C TRP A 239 -12.64 2.35 2.27
N HIS A 240 -12.81 3.47 2.97
CA HIS A 240 -14.12 4.05 3.24
C HIS A 240 -14.23 5.40 2.54
N ASP A 241 -14.92 5.43 1.40
CA ASP A 241 -15.38 6.68 0.80
C ASP A 241 -16.58 7.20 1.60
N LEU A 242 -16.39 8.32 2.28
CA LEU A 242 -17.38 8.93 3.18
C LEU A 242 -17.96 10.22 2.59
N GLY A 243 -17.57 10.57 1.36
CA GLY A 243 -17.90 11.83 0.72
C GLY A 243 -17.25 13.04 1.41
N PRO A 244 -17.54 14.26 0.91
CA PRO A 244 -16.95 15.48 1.44
C PRO A 244 -17.26 15.70 2.91
N GLN A 245 -16.30 16.27 3.65
CA GLN A 245 -16.53 16.67 5.03
C GLN A 245 -17.64 17.72 5.06
N THR A 246 -18.54 17.55 6.02
CA THR A 246 -19.71 18.41 6.19
C THR A 246 -19.64 19.06 7.58
N GLY A 247 -19.59 20.39 7.60
CA GLY A 247 -19.39 21.19 8.81
C GLY A 247 -17.97 21.11 9.37
N ASP A 248 -17.80 21.55 10.62
CA ASP A 248 -16.47 21.77 11.24
C ASP A 248 -15.80 20.48 11.76
N ARG A 249 -16.39 19.30 11.50
CA ARG A 249 -15.98 18.03 12.11
C ARG A 249 -15.46 17.08 11.05
N THR A 250 -14.21 16.65 11.21
CA THR A 250 -13.56 15.71 10.30
C THR A 250 -14.16 14.31 10.45
N HIS A 251 -14.00 13.47 9.42
CA HIS A 251 -14.44 12.07 9.51
C HIS A 251 -13.73 11.31 10.64
N LEU A 252 -12.46 11.62 10.92
CA LEU A 252 -11.75 11.05 12.07
C LEU A 252 -12.35 11.49 13.41
N ASP A 253 -12.82 12.73 13.56
CA ASP A 253 -13.51 13.14 14.79
C ASP A 253 -14.78 12.32 15.03
N ARG A 254 -15.52 12.03 13.96
CA ARG A 254 -16.72 11.19 14.02
C ARG A 254 -16.38 9.74 14.39
N ILE A 255 -15.26 9.22 13.90
CA ILE A 255 -14.77 7.88 14.24
C ILE A 255 -14.30 7.83 15.69
N ASP A 256 -13.53 8.82 16.15
CA ASP A 256 -13.07 8.93 17.54
C ASP A 256 -14.26 8.95 18.51
N ASP A 257 -15.23 9.83 18.28
CA ASP A 257 -16.46 9.91 19.07
C ASP A 257 -17.26 8.60 19.08
N ARG A 258 -17.21 7.85 17.99
CA ARG A 258 -17.89 6.55 17.89
C ARG A 258 -17.14 5.47 18.66
N LEU A 259 -15.81 5.48 18.67
CA LEU A 259 -14.98 4.45 19.30
C LEU A 259 -14.79 4.69 20.79
N ARG A 260 -14.60 5.95 21.20
CA ARG A 260 -14.25 6.34 22.57
C ARG A 260 -15.22 5.84 23.65
N PRO A 261 -16.56 5.84 23.46
CA PRO A 261 -17.49 5.30 24.45
C PRO A 261 -17.46 3.77 24.56
N ARG A 262 -16.82 3.07 23.63
CA ARG A 262 -16.75 1.60 23.56
C ARG A 262 -15.43 1.03 24.08
N LEU A 263 -14.51 1.88 24.53
CA LEU A 263 -13.21 1.44 25.02
C LEU A 263 -13.37 0.62 26.29
N GLY A 264 -12.83 -0.59 26.28
CA GLY A 264 -12.59 -1.38 27.47
C GLY A 264 -11.50 -0.78 28.37
N PRO A 265 -11.33 -1.30 29.59
CA PRO A 265 -10.35 -0.79 30.55
C PRO A 265 -8.89 -0.88 30.07
N ASP A 266 -8.58 -1.86 29.21
CA ASP A 266 -7.24 -2.11 28.69
C ASP A 266 -7.05 -1.65 27.23
N ASP A 267 -8.10 -1.07 26.65
CA ASP A 267 -8.10 -0.55 25.29
C ASP A 267 -7.42 0.82 25.24
N ALA A 268 -6.76 1.11 24.13
CA ALA A 268 -6.12 2.40 23.90
C ALA A 268 -6.59 2.98 22.57
N LEU A 269 -7.08 4.22 22.60
CA LEU A 269 -7.37 5.01 21.42
C LEU A 269 -6.47 6.24 21.42
N THR A 270 -5.53 6.30 20.47
CA THR A 270 -4.57 7.39 20.34
C THR A 270 -4.80 8.13 19.04
N ARG A 271 -4.76 9.46 19.08
CA ARG A 271 -4.74 10.31 17.88
C ARG A 271 -3.35 10.86 17.67
N THR A 272 -2.86 10.77 16.44
CA THR A 272 -1.54 11.28 16.05
C THR A 272 -1.68 12.06 14.76
N LEU A 273 -0.95 13.17 14.68
CA LEU A 273 -0.76 13.91 13.44
C LEU A 273 0.60 13.55 12.85
N THR A 274 0.63 13.11 11.60
CA THR A 274 1.88 12.92 10.86
C THR A 274 1.96 13.90 9.72
N LEU A 275 3.09 13.88 9.03
CA LEU A 275 3.22 14.58 7.76
C LEU A 275 2.14 14.10 6.79
N SER A 276 1.93 12.78 6.65
CA SER A 276 0.91 12.12 5.78
C SER A 276 -0.55 12.33 6.19
N GLY A 277 -0.80 13.19 7.19
CA GLY A 277 -2.14 13.47 7.70
C GLY A 277 -2.43 12.82 9.05
N PRO A 278 -3.58 13.15 9.66
CA PRO A 278 -3.95 12.61 10.96
C PRO A 278 -4.37 11.13 10.85
N PHE A 279 -4.09 10.39 11.92
CA PHE A 279 -4.62 9.03 12.10
C PHE A 279 -5.07 8.77 13.55
N LEU A 280 -5.94 7.78 13.70
CA LEU A 280 -6.32 7.19 14.98
C LEU A 280 -5.79 5.76 15.07
N ARG A 281 -5.19 5.39 16.19
CA ARG A 281 -4.81 4.01 16.51
C ARG A 281 -5.68 3.49 17.64
N HIS A 282 -6.45 2.44 17.38
CA HIS A 282 -7.26 1.73 18.35
C HIS A 282 -6.65 0.36 18.62
N VAL A 283 -6.12 0.16 19.83
CA VAL A 283 -5.55 -1.11 20.30
C VAL A 283 -6.54 -1.73 21.28
N ARG A 284 -6.91 -2.98 21.05
CA ARG A 284 -7.76 -3.76 21.97
C ARG A 284 -7.33 -5.22 22.02
N THR A 285 -7.72 -5.90 23.09
CA THR A 285 -7.62 -7.36 23.17
C THR A 285 -9.01 -7.98 23.01
N GLY A 286 -9.16 -8.86 22.04
CA GLY A 286 -10.39 -9.61 21.80
C GLY A 286 -10.19 -11.11 22.00
N ARG A 287 -11.26 -11.87 21.78
CA ARG A 287 -11.20 -13.33 21.62
C ARG A 287 -11.59 -13.69 20.19
N GLY A 288 -10.92 -14.69 19.62
CA GLY A 288 -11.33 -15.26 18.34
C GLY A 288 -12.75 -15.82 18.45
N GLY A 289 -13.71 -15.22 17.74
CA GLY A 289 -15.10 -15.72 17.70
C GLY A 289 -16.24 -14.71 17.68
N ALA A 290 -16.11 -13.51 18.27
CA ALA A 290 -17.34 -12.79 18.69
C ALA A 290 -17.42 -11.27 18.52
N GLU A 291 -16.33 -10.49 18.53
CA GLU A 291 -16.48 -9.02 18.69
C GLU A 291 -15.63 -8.12 17.78
N ALA A 292 -14.89 -8.68 16.82
CA ALA A 292 -14.21 -7.88 15.82
C ALA A 292 -14.90 -8.06 14.48
N GLY A 293 -15.35 -6.96 13.85
CA GLY A 293 -15.59 -6.90 12.40
C GLY A 293 -14.26 -7.03 11.61
N GLY A 294 -13.45 -8.00 11.99
CA GLY A 294 -12.15 -8.41 11.47
C GLY A 294 -12.09 -9.91 11.72
N ALA A 295 -12.26 -10.66 10.65
CA ALA A 295 -12.50 -12.09 10.65
C ALA A 295 -11.37 -12.89 11.32
N GLU A 296 -11.82 -13.91 12.05
CA GLU A 296 -11.11 -14.78 12.99
C GLU A 296 -9.78 -15.38 12.49
N ALA A 297 -8.68 -14.71 12.85
CA ALA A 297 -7.36 -15.31 12.81
C ALA A 297 -7.12 -16.21 14.04
N GLY A 298 -7.54 -17.48 13.98
CA GLY A 298 -6.97 -18.55 14.80
C GLY A 298 -7.70 -18.91 16.09
N GLY A 299 -8.19 -20.15 16.16
CA GLY A 299 -8.65 -20.85 17.37
C GLY A 299 -9.83 -20.19 18.09
N ALA A 300 -11.01 -20.80 18.04
CA ALA A 300 -12.14 -20.38 18.87
C ALA A 300 -11.65 -20.23 20.33
N ASP A 301 -11.82 -19.03 20.89
CA ASP A 301 -11.44 -18.63 22.27
C ASP A 301 -9.95 -18.31 22.55
N LEU A 302 -9.09 -18.16 21.54
CA LEU A 302 -7.73 -17.63 21.79
C LEU A 302 -7.75 -16.10 22.01
N PRO A 303 -6.94 -15.57 22.95
CA PRO A 303 -6.76 -14.14 23.10
C PRO A 303 -6.06 -13.57 21.87
N MET A 304 -6.61 -12.47 21.34
CA MET A 304 -6.16 -11.82 20.12
C MET A 304 -5.82 -10.37 20.42
N LEU A 305 -4.64 -9.92 20.00
CA LEU A 305 -4.32 -8.51 19.91
C LEU A 305 -4.87 -7.97 18.60
N LEU A 306 -5.70 -6.93 18.70
CA LEU A 306 -6.33 -6.25 17.57
C LEU A 306 -5.84 -4.80 17.54
N VAL A 307 -5.39 -4.34 16.38
CA VAL A 307 -4.91 -2.98 16.19
C VAL A 307 -5.54 -2.41 14.93
N ASP A 308 -6.37 -1.38 15.07
CA ASP A 308 -6.95 -0.67 13.94
C ASP A 308 -6.31 0.71 13.81
N TYR A 309 -5.77 1.01 12.63
CA TYR A 309 -5.39 2.37 12.25
C TYR A 309 -6.44 2.95 11.34
N TRP A 310 -6.93 4.15 11.64
CA TRP A 310 -7.81 4.93 10.77
C TRP A 310 -7.05 6.16 10.32
N ALA A 311 -6.66 6.22 9.05
CA ALA A 311 -5.92 7.33 8.46
C ALA A 311 -6.84 8.16 7.56
N ALA A 312 -6.91 9.48 7.78
CA ALA A 312 -7.67 10.35 6.90
C ALA A 312 -6.94 10.48 5.56
N ALA A 313 -7.65 10.20 4.47
CA ALA A 313 -7.11 10.47 3.14
C ALA A 313 -6.97 12.00 2.95
N PRO A 314 -5.89 12.46 2.27
CA PRO A 314 -5.79 13.83 1.80
C PRO A 314 -7.05 14.23 1.00
N GLY A 315 -7.51 15.48 1.09
CA GLY A 315 -8.80 15.89 0.52
C GLY A 315 -10.01 15.64 1.44
N GLY A 316 -9.83 14.87 2.52
CA GLY A 316 -10.83 14.74 3.58
C GLY A 316 -12.07 13.93 3.21
N GLN A 317 -12.13 13.30 2.04
CA GLN A 317 -13.32 12.58 1.55
C GLN A 317 -13.38 11.13 1.99
N ALA A 318 -12.22 10.52 2.27
CA ALA A 318 -12.12 9.11 2.57
C ALA A 318 -11.28 8.84 3.82
N VAL A 319 -11.44 7.64 4.38
CA VAL A 319 -10.62 7.13 5.48
C VAL A 319 -10.16 5.72 5.12
N ALA A 320 -8.84 5.50 5.21
CA ALA A 320 -8.27 4.16 5.11
C ALA A 320 -8.24 3.52 6.51
N ARG A 321 -8.64 2.25 6.61
CA ARG A 321 -8.52 1.46 7.83
C ARG A 321 -7.58 0.28 7.62
N LEU A 322 -6.48 0.24 8.37
CA LEU A 322 -5.59 -0.92 8.45
C LEU A 322 -5.92 -1.69 9.73
N ALA A 323 -6.57 -2.85 9.57
CA ALA A 323 -6.96 -3.72 10.67
C ALA A 323 -5.96 -4.85 10.82
N PHE A 324 -5.22 -4.87 11.93
CA PHE A 324 -4.28 -5.93 12.27
C PHE A 324 -4.87 -6.87 13.32
N SER A 325 -4.56 -8.16 13.20
CA SER A 325 -4.88 -9.15 14.23
C SER A 325 -3.76 -10.17 14.40
N THR A 326 -3.45 -10.53 15.64
CA THR A 326 -2.47 -11.56 15.97
C THR A 326 -2.79 -12.27 17.28
N PRO A 327 -2.52 -13.59 17.40
CA PRO A 327 -2.62 -14.29 18.68
C PRO A 327 -1.47 -13.98 19.65
N HIS A 328 -0.43 -13.27 19.19
CA HIS A 328 0.82 -13.01 19.92
C HIS A 328 0.69 -11.84 20.91
N THR A 329 -0.20 -12.00 21.90
CA THR A 329 -0.50 -10.97 22.91
C THR A 329 0.66 -10.70 23.88
N GLU A 330 1.53 -11.68 24.10
CA GLU A 330 2.69 -11.63 25.00
C GLU A 330 3.82 -10.73 24.49
N ILE A 331 3.88 -10.49 23.18
CA ILE A 331 4.85 -9.57 22.54
C ILE A 331 4.17 -8.28 22.04
N ARG A 332 3.11 -7.82 22.74
CA ARG A 332 2.29 -6.65 22.38
C ARG A 332 3.10 -5.46 21.87
N ASP A 333 4.08 -4.99 22.64
CA ASP A 333 4.83 -3.78 22.30
C ASP A 333 5.66 -3.94 21.02
N ALA A 334 6.21 -5.13 20.78
CA ALA A 334 6.93 -5.43 19.55
C ALA A 334 5.98 -5.47 18.34
N ILE A 335 4.77 -6.03 18.51
CA ILE A 335 3.72 -6.00 17.47
C ILE A 335 3.29 -4.56 17.20
N LEU A 336 3.04 -3.75 18.23
CA LEU A 336 2.64 -2.36 18.05
C LEU A 336 3.70 -1.59 17.25
N GLY A 337 4.98 -1.72 17.63
CA GLY A 337 6.08 -1.10 16.87
C GLY A 337 6.18 -1.58 15.42
N LEU A 338 5.89 -2.85 15.14
CA LEU A 338 5.81 -3.36 13.78
C LEU A 338 4.64 -2.76 12.99
N THR A 339 3.45 -2.74 13.58
CA THR A 339 2.24 -2.20 12.92
C THR A 339 2.31 -0.69 12.69
N ASP A 340 2.90 0.06 13.63
CA ASP A 340 3.16 1.50 13.48
C ASP A 340 4.07 1.73 12.26
N ARG A 341 5.14 0.95 12.12
CA ARG A 341 6.04 1.04 10.97
C ARG A 341 5.36 0.67 9.65
N VAL A 342 4.50 -0.35 9.64
CA VAL A 342 3.71 -0.68 8.44
C VAL A 342 2.84 0.50 8.02
N LEU A 343 2.17 1.17 8.97
CA LEU A 343 1.42 2.40 8.67
C LEU A 343 2.34 3.48 8.08
N PHE A 344 3.49 3.74 8.71
CA PHE A 344 4.40 4.80 8.24
C PHE A 344 5.07 4.51 6.89
N ALA A 345 5.14 3.24 6.48
CA ALA A 345 5.62 2.84 5.16
C ALA A 345 4.54 3.00 4.06
N THR A 346 3.27 3.24 4.42
CA THR A 346 2.21 3.43 3.42
C THR A 346 2.33 4.74 2.66
N GLU A 347 1.90 4.73 1.40
CA GLU A 347 1.88 5.92 0.54
C GLU A 347 0.45 6.18 0.04
N TRP A 348 0.04 7.44 0.03
CA TRP A 348 -1.24 7.84 -0.56
C TRP A 348 -1.16 7.83 -2.07
N LEU A 349 -2.18 7.25 -2.70
CA LEU A 349 -2.43 7.41 -4.13
C LEU A 349 -3.27 8.67 -4.31
N MET A 350 -2.77 9.63 -5.09
CA MET A 350 -3.39 10.95 -5.25
C MET A 350 -4.08 11.05 -6.60
N SER A 351 -5.22 11.76 -6.65
CA SER A 351 -5.78 12.21 -7.91
C SER A 351 -4.96 13.38 -8.47
N ALA A 352 -4.99 13.53 -9.79
CA ALA A 352 -4.63 14.80 -10.41
C ALA A 352 -5.53 15.92 -9.85
N PRO A 353 -5.03 17.16 -9.74
CA PRO A 353 -5.89 18.31 -9.54
C PRO A 353 -6.83 18.47 -10.74
N ASP A 354 -8.05 18.92 -10.48
CA ASP A 354 -9.03 19.27 -11.51
C ASP A 354 -8.91 20.76 -11.86
N PRO A 355 -8.32 21.10 -13.03
CA PRO A 355 -8.13 22.49 -13.43
C PRO A 355 -9.46 23.17 -13.85
N GLU A 356 -10.52 22.42 -14.13
CA GLU A 356 -11.81 23.00 -14.54
C GLU A 356 -12.60 23.54 -13.33
N ALA A 357 -12.33 23.05 -12.12
CA ALA A 357 -12.96 23.51 -10.90
C ALA A 357 -12.57 24.95 -10.50
N GLU A 358 -11.39 25.43 -10.92
CA GLU A 358 -10.99 26.85 -10.74
C GLU A 358 -11.88 27.78 -11.59
N SER A 359 -12.31 27.34 -12.78
CA SER A 359 -13.11 28.18 -13.70
C SER A 359 -14.54 28.43 -13.21
N VAL A 360 -15.08 27.56 -12.35
CA VAL A 360 -16.43 27.68 -11.80
C VAL A 360 -16.45 28.59 -10.57
N ALA A 361 -15.33 28.71 -9.84
CA ALA A 361 -15.22 29.59 -8.68
C ALA A 361 -15.16 31.08 -9.06
N ASP A 362 -14.65 31.40 -10.26
CA ASP A 362 -14.58 32.77 -10.79
C ASP A 362 -15.87 33.24 -11.49
N ASP A 363 -16.87 32.35 -11.67
CA ASP A 363 -18.11 32.65 -12.39
C ASP A 363 -19.37 32.63 -11.50
N VAL A 364 -19.20 32.85 -10.19
CA VAL A 364 -20.32 33.13 -9.28
C VAL A 364 -20.51 34.66 -9.17
N PRO A 365 -21.58 35.24 -9.73
CA PRO A 365 -21.83 36.69 -9.71
C PRO A 365 -22.18 37.27 -8.34
#